data_AF-A0A8T3W4T0-F1
#
_entry.id   AF-A0A8T3W4T0-F1
#
_cell.length_a   1.000
_cell.length_b   1.000
_cell.length_c   1.000
_cell.angle_alpha   90.00
_cell.angle_beta   90.00
_cell.angle_gamma   90.00
#
_symmetry.space_group_name_H-M   'P 1'
#
loop_
_entity.id
_entity.type
_entity.pdbx_description
1 polymer ?
#
loop_
_entity_poly.entity_id
_entity_poly.type
_entity_poly.pdbx_seq_one_letter_code
_entity_poly.pdbx_strand_id
1 'polypeptide(L)'
;MANRLGTNADVLLTESILGKILETMDSMLLESDAAGIILTGESSDDAQGRFMVIRGIGGEPAIGLCVASNEGGTEPSENDLRLFKSKMQSGILMKVDVYAHQFSMYKVSDTVDDATVLFQE
;
A
#
# COMPACT_ATOMS: atom_id res chain seq x y z
N MET A 1 6.00 -15.92 12.28
CA MET A 1 4.56 -15.58 12.37
C MET A 1 4.48 -14.11 12.74
N ALA A 2 4.05 -13.27 11.82
CA ALA A 2 3.72 -11.89 12.12
C ALA A 2 2.46 -11.91 13.01
N ASN A 3 2.54 -11.42 14.24
CA ASN A 3 1.45 -11.50 15.20
C ASN A 3 0.95 -10.08 15.48
N ARG A 4 -0.33 -9.78 15.18
CA ARG A 4 -0.96 -8.48 15.44
C ARG A 4 -1.32 -8.32 16.92
N LEU A 5 -0.35 -8.48 17.84
CA LEU A 5 -0.53 -8.56 19.30
C LEU A 5 -1.63 -7.60 19.83
N GLY A 6 -2.87 -8.10 19.92
CA GLY A 6 -4.02 -7.35 20.43
C GLY A 6 -4.57 -6.21 19.56
N THR A 7 -4.22 -6.11 18.26
CA THR A 7 -4.64 -5.02 17.37
C THR A 7 -5.43 -5.50 16.15
N ASN A 8 -6.51 -4.80 15.78
CA ASN A 8 -7.33 -5.05 14.58
C ASN A 8 -6.69 -4.55 13.26
N ALA A 9 -5.35 -4.55 13.14
CA ALA A 9 -4.65 -3.95 12.00
C ALA A 9 -4.91 -4.70 10.70
N ASP A 10 -5.30 -4.01 9.63
CA ASP A 10 -5.53 -4.61 8.31
C ASP A 10 -4.21 -4.93 7.58
N VAL A 11 -3.19 -4.11 7.80
CA VAL A 11 -1.90 -4.19 7.11
C VAL A 11 -0.74 -4.13 8.10
N LEU A 12 0.22 -5.02 7.92
CA LEU A 12 1.51 -4.98 8.58
C LEU A 12 2.62 -4.59 7.59
N LEU A 13 3.47 -3.67 8.00
CA LEU A 13 4.56 -3.13 7.19
C LEU A 13 5.76 -2.86 8.12
N THR A 14 6.99 -2.99 7.63
CA THR A 14 8.16 -2.52 8.39
C THR A 14 8.62 -1.16 7.90
N GLU A 15 9.25 -0.36 8.77
CA GLU A 15 9.79 0.95 8.39
C GLU A 15 10.81 0.85 7.24
N SER A 16 11.58 -0.24 7.18
CA SER A 16 12.52 -0.48 6.08
C SER A 16 11.81 -0.64 4.72
N ILE A 17 10.67 -1.33 4.69
CA ILE A 17 9.90 -1.48 3.45
C ILE A 17 9.18 -0.17 3.10
N LEU A 18 8.66 0.56 4.09
CA LEU A 18 8.11 1.90 3.87
C LEU A 18 9.15 2.82 3.22
N GLY A 19 10.36 2.90 3.78
CA GLY A 19 11.45 3.72 3.24
C GLY A 19 11.75 3.39 1.78
N LYS A 20 11.86 2.09 1.45
CA LYS A 20 12.06 1.65 0.06
C LYS A 20 10.93 2.05 -0.88
N ILE A 21 9.68 1.96 -0.42
CA ILE A 21 8.52 2.40 -1.22
C ILE A 21 8.61 3.90 -1.51
N LEU A 22 8.86 4.71 -0.47
CA LEU A 22 8.95 6.17 -0.61
C LEU A 22 10.10 6.58 -1.54
N GLU A 23 11.29 6.02 -1.35
CA GLU A 23 12.47 6.29 -2.21
C GLU A 23 12.22 5.91 -3.68
N THR A 24 11.55 4.78 -3.90
CA THR A 24 11.21 4.32 -5.26
C THR A 24 10.20 5.27 -5.90
N MET A 25 9.18 5.69 -5.16
CA MET A 25 8.15 6.61 -5.66
C MET A 25 8.73 7.99 -5.98
N ASP A 26 9.56 8.53 -5.09
CA ASP A 26 10.25 9.80 -5.32
C ASP A 26 11.07 9.74 -6.61
N SER A 27 11.86 8.66 -6.79
CA SER A 27 12.66 8.45 -7.99
C SER A 27 11.81 8.38 -9.27
N MET A 28 10.65 7.71 -9.24
CA MET A 28 9.76 7.61 -10.40
C MET A 28 9.09 8.94 -10.74
N LEU A 29 8.75 9.74 -9.73
CA LEU A 29 8.11 11.05 -9.93
C LEU A 29 9.05 12.11 -10.53
N LEU A 30 10.37 11.88 -10.48
CA LEU A 30 11.35 12.71 -11.19
C LEU A 30 11.22 12.58 -12.72
N GLU A 31 10.72 11.45 -13.21
CA GLU A 31 10.63 11.14 -14.64
C GLU A 31 9.19 11.15 -15.17
N SER A 32 8.18 11.25 -14.31
CA SER A 32 6.76 11.14 -14.67
C SER A 32 5.84 11.85 -13.66
N ASP A 33 4.71 12.37 -14.12
CA ASP A 33 3.74 13.06 -13.25
C ASP A 33 2.96 12.13 -12.30
N ALA A 34 3.02 10.83 -12.56
CA ALA A 34 2.42 9.80 -11.74
C ALA A 34 3.33 8.57 -11.67
N ALA A 35 3.35 7.94 -10.51
CA ALA A 35 4.12 6.73 -10.23
C ALA A 35 3.21 5.64 -9.67
N GLY A 36 3.51 4.39 -10.01
CA GLY A 36 2.75 3.23 -9.56
C GLY A 36 3.64 1.99 -9.45
N ILE A 37 3.68 1.37 -8.27
CA ILE A 37 4.47 0.16 -8.02
C ILE A 37 3.61 -0.92 -7.37
N ILE A 38 3.79 -2.16 -7.79
CA ILE A 38 3.12 -3.31 -7.17
C ILE A 38 3.72 -3.55 -5.79
N LEU A 39 2.86 -3.76 -4.79
CA LEU A 39 3.22 -4.19 -3.45
C LEU A 39 3.15 -5.70 -3.35
N THR A 40 4.18 -6.30 -2.74
CA THR A 40 4.29 -7.74 -2.56
C THR A 40 4.23 -8.12 -1.11
N GLY A 41 3.78 -9.35 -0.85
CA GLY A 41 3.62 -9.78 0.51
C GLY A 41 2.87 -11.08 0.63
N GLU A 42 2.13 -11.23 1.71
CA GLU A 42 1.30 -12.41 1.96
C GLU A 42 0.03 -12.03 2.72
N SER A 43 -1.02 -12.82 2.52
CA SER A 43 -2.20 -12.80 3.37
C SER A 43 -1.95 -13.70 4.57
N SER A 44 -2.33 -13.26 5.76
CA SER A 44 -2.25 -14.03 6.99
C SER A 44 -3.58 -13.91 7.75
N ASP A 45 -3.90 -14.94 8.52
CA ASP A 45 -5.13 -15.01 9.30
C ASP A 45 -4.74 -15.25 10.76
N ASP A 46 -5.35 -14.51 11.69
CA ASP A 46 -5.23 -14.74 13.13
C ASP A 46 -6.62 -14.72 13.82
N ALA A 47 -6.63 -14.74 15.16
CA ALA A 47 -7.87 -14.75 15.94
C ALA A 47 -8.78 -13.50 15.74
N GLN A 48 -8.24 -12.40 15.21
CA GLN A 48 -8.94 -11.14 14.90
C GLN A 48 -9.31 -11.03 13.42
N GLY A 49 -9.02 -12.04 12.60
CA GLY A 49 -9.38 -12.10 11.17
C GLY A 49 -8.19 -12.05 10.23
N ARG A 50 -8.46 -11.74 8.96
CA ARG A 50 -7.46 -11.67 7.90
C ARG A 50 -6.73 -10.33 7.90
N PHE A 51 -5.44 -10.35 7.62
CA PHE A 51 -4.61 -9.17 7.40
C PHE A 51 -3.57 -9.44 6.30
N MET A 52 -2.97 -8.37 5.78
CA MET A 52 -1.92 -8.45 4.78
C MET A 52 -0.58 -8.01 5.36
N VAL A 53 0.50 -8.70 5.01
CA VAL A 53 1.86 -8.32 5.39
C VAL A 53 2.60 -7.89 4.15
N ILE A 54 2.93 -6.60 4.03
CA ILE A 54 3.73 -6.07 2.93
C ILE A 54 5.21 -6.38 3.20
N ARG A 55 5.82 -7.12 2.29
CA ARG A 55 7.21 -7.58 2.36
C ARG A 55 8.12 -6.91 1.33
N GLY A 56 7.57 -6.24 0.32
CA GLY A 56 8.38 -5.58 -0.71
C GLY A 56 7.59 -4.97 -1.85
N ILE A 57 8.29 -4.72 -2.96
CA ILE A 57 7.80 -4.09 -4.19
C ILE A 57 8.15 -4.92 -5.43
N GLY A 58 7.30 -4.90 -6.46
CA GLY A 58 7.63 -5.33 -7.83
C GLY A 58 7.75 -6.83 -8.11
N GLY A 59 7.17 -7.70 -7.29
CA GLY A 59 7.23 -9.17 -7.44
C GLY A 59 5.90 -9.89 -7.18
N GLU A 60 5.97 -11.20 -6.93
CA GLU A 60 4.80 -12.05 -6.62
C GLU A 60 4.93 -12.71 -5.23
N PRO A 61 3.83 -12.91 -4.47
CA PRO A 61 2.47 -12.58 -4.88
C PRO A 61 2.15 -11.09 -4.67
N ALA A 62 1.49 -10.49 -5.67
CA ALA A 62 0.99 -9.12 -5.59
C ALA A 62 -0.18 -9.04 -4.59
N ILE A 63 -0.07 -8.15 -3.61
CA ILE A 63 -1.10 -7.92 -2.58
C ILE A 63 -1.66 -6.50 -2.61
N GLY A 64 -1.06 -5.62 -3.42
CA GLY A 64 -1.47 -4.23 -3.49
C GLY A 64 -0.77 -3.43 -4.57
N LEU A 65 -1.13 -2.17 -4.66
CA LEU A 65 -0.49 -1.17 -5.51
C LEU A 65 -0.21 0.05 -4.64
N CYS A 66 1.00 0.58 -4.73
CA CYS A 66 1.29 1.91 -4.24
C CYS A 66 1.24 2.88 -5.42
N VAL A 67 0.65 4.05 -5.23
CA VAL A 67 0.55 5.11 -6.23
C VAL A 67 0.94 6.46 -5.62
N ALA A 68 1.56 7.31 -6.42
CA ALA A 68 1.93 8.67 -6.06
C ALA A 68 1.76 9.58 -7.28
N SER A 69 1.58 10.87 -7.05
CA SER A 69 1.40 11.87 -8.10
C SER A 69 2.08 13.18 -7.72
N ASN A 70 2.52 13.95 -8.72
CA ASN A 70 3.14 15.27 -8.52
C ASN A 70 2.17 16.31 -7.91
N GLU A 71 0.86 16.04 -7.93
CA GLU A 71 -0.14 16.85 -7.24
C GLU A 71 -0.11 16.66 -5.70
N GLY A 72 0.56 15.61 -5.21
CA GLY A 72 0.53 15.21 -3.79
C GLY A 72 -0.80 14.57 -3.38
N GLY A 73 -1.07 14.58 -2.08
CA GLY A 73 -2.29 14.06 -1.47
C GLY A 73 -2.26 12.57 -1.15
N THR A 74 -3.00 12.18 -0.12
CA THR A 74 -3.13 10.79 0.34
C THR A 74 -4.49 10.16 0.06
N GLU A 75 -5.41 10.89 -0.58
CA GLU A 75 -6.70 10.35 -1.05
C GLU A 75 -6.57 9.77 -2.47
N PRO A 76 -7.17 8.59 -2.74
CA PRO A 76 -7.09 7.95 -4.03
C PRO A 76 -8.06 8.60 -5.02
N SER A 77 -7.55 8.97 -6.19
CA SER A 77 -8.38 9.47 -7.30
C SER A 77 -9.10 8.34 -8.04
N GLU A 78 -10.09 8.68 -8.87
CA GLU A 78 -10.70 7.68 -9.77
C GLU A 78 -9.67 7.01 -10.69
N ASN A 79 -8.65 7.75 -11.13
CA ASN A 79 -7.59 7.21 -11.99
C ASN A 79 -6.73 6.20 -11.23
N ASP A 80 -6.42 6.47 -9.96
CA ASP A 80 -5.71 5.53 -9.08
C ASP A 80 -6.49 4.23 -8.91
N LEU A 81 -7.81 4.33 -8.67
CA LEU A 81 -8.69 3.16 -8.53
C LEU A 81 -8.84 2.39 -9.84
N ARG A 82 -8.91 3.06 -10.99
CA ARG A 82 -8.92 2.40 -12.30
C ARG A 82 -7.61 1.67 -12.56
N LEU A 83 -6.47 2.30 -12.26
CA LEU A 83 -5.15 1.70 -12.38
C LEU A 83 -5.04 0.46 -11.48
N PHE A 84 -5.47 0.57 -10.22
CA PHE A 84 -5.53 -0.55 -9.29
C PHE A 84 -6.34 -1.72 -9.86
N LYS A 85 -7.59 -1.45 -10.28
CA LYS A 85 -8.50 -2.47 -10.83
C LYS A 85 -8.02 -3.09 -12.13
N SER A 86 -7.16 -2.40 -12.88
CA SER A 86 -6.49 -2.96 -14.07
C SER A 86 -5.42 -4.01 -13.73
N LYS A 87 -4.89 -3.99 -12.50
CA LYS A 87 -3.83 -4.88 -12.02
C LYS A 87 -4.37 -5.99 -11.12
N MET A 88 -5.36 -5.71 -10.28
CA MET A 88 -5.93 -6.67 -9.33
C MET A 88 -7.38 -6.37 -9.01
N GLN A 89 -8.16 -7.41 -8.72
CA GLN A 89 -9.58 -7.27 -8.36
C GLN A 89 -9.77 -6.78 -6.92
N SER A 90 -8.88 -7.19 -6.00
CA SER A 90 -8.92 -6.79 -4.60
C SER A 90 -7.52 -6.77 -3.99
N GLY A 91 -7.28 -5.91 -3.00
CA GLY A 91 -5.98 -5.77 -2.34
C GLY A 91 -5.82 -4.45 -1.60
N ILE A 92 -4.58 -4.06 -1.33
CA ILE A 92 -4.25 -2.80 -0.66
C ILE A 92 -3.84 -1.74 -1.69
N LEU A 93 -4.50 -0.59 -1.66
CA LEU A 93 -4.03 0.62 -2.34
C LEU A 93 -3.33 1.50 -1.32
N MET A 94 -2.05 1.77 -1.54
CA MET A 94 -1.29 2.76 -0.77
C MET A 94 -1.18 4.03 -1.60
N LYS A 95 -1.66 5.16 -1.07
CA LYS A 95 -1.47 6.47 -1.69
C LYS A 95 -0.39 7.22 -0.92
N VAL A 96 0.63 7.66 -1.63
CA VAL A 96 1.79 8.36 -1.06
C VAL A 96 1.82 9.80 -1.53
N ASP A 97 2.00 10.71 -0.58
CA ASP A 97 2.45 12.07 -0.82
C ASP A 97 3.94 12.16 -0.46
N VAL A 98 4.78 12.16 -1.49
CA VAL A 98 6.24 12.21 -1.33
C VAL A 98 6.72 13.55 -0.77
N TYR A 99 6.00 14.64 -1.03
CA TYR A 99 6.38 15.99 -0.60
C TYR A 99 6.02 16.23 0.87
N ALA A 100 4.89 15.69 1.31
CA ALA A 100 4.46 15.75 2.71
C ALA A 100 5.08 14.62 3.57
N HIS A 101 5.77 13.66 2.96
CA HIS A 101 6.22 12.41 3.61
C HIS A 101 5.08 11.67 4.33
N GLN A 102 3.92 11.62 3.68
CA GLN A 102 2.70 11.02 4.23
C GLN A 102 2.19 9.92 3.32
N PHE A 103 1.43 9.00 3.90
CA PHE A 103 0.71 8.00 3.15
C PHE A 103 -0.61 7.64 3.83
N SER A 104 -1.54 7.15 3.03
CA SER A 104 -2.75 6.48 3.51
C SER A 104 -2.88 5.14 2.81
N MET A 105 -3.51 4.18 3.48
CA MET A 105 -3.77 2.87 2.91
C MET A 105 -5.26 2.59 2.88
N TYR A 106 -5.68 1.90 1.84
CA TYR A 106 -7.07 1.58 1.57
C TYR A 106 -7.20 0.11 1.21
N LYS A 107 -8.23 -0.55 1.73
CA LYS A 107 -8.70 -1.85 1.26
C LYS A 107 -9.58 -1.60 0.06
N VAL A 108 -9.17 -2.13 -1.09
CA VAL A 108 -9.93 -2.01 -2.32
C VAL A 108 -10.50 -3.38 -2.67
N SER A 109 -11.83 -3.43 -2.82
CA SER A 109 -12.57 -4.58 -3.33
C SER A 109 -13.73 -4.06 -4.19
N ASP A 110 -14.97 -4.40 -3.84
CA ASP A 110 -16.16 -3.75 -4.38
C ASP A 110 -16.32 -2.33 -3.81
N THR A 111 -15.90 -2.13 -2.55
CA THR A 111 -15.80 -0.84 -1.85
C THR A 111 -14.35 -0.39 -1.69
N VAL A 112 -14.18 0.87 -1.32
CA VAL A 112 -12.90 1.45 -0.90
C VAL A 112 -13.05 1.88 0.54
N ASP A 113 -12.30 1.24 1.43
CA ASP A 113 -12.36 1.47 2.87
C ASP A 113 -10.96 1.79 3.40
N ASP A 114 -10.87 2.63 4.43
CA ASP A 114 -9.59 2.89 5.09
C ASP A 114 -8.98 1.59 5.65
N ALA A 115 -7.67 1.44 5.47
CA ALA A 115 -6.91 0.33 6.04
C ALA A 115 -6.11 0.83 7.23
N THR A 116 -6.22 0.10 8.35
CA THR A 116 -5.39 0.33 9.52
C THR A 116 -4.02 -0.33 9.33
N VAL A 117 -2.96 0.42 9.60
CA VAL A 117 -1.57 -0.02 9.39
C VAL A 117 -0.86 -0.11 10.73
N LEU A 118 -0.13 -1.19 10.95
CA LEU A 118 0.75 -1.35 12.10
C LEU A 118 2.17 -1.65 11.64
N PHE A 119 3.13 -0.92 12.23
CA PHE A 119 4.53 -1.11 11.95
C PHE A 119 5.10 -2.26 12.77
N GLN A 120 5.78 -3.18 12.10
CA GLN A 120 6.52 -4.25 12.77
C GLN A 120 7.99 -3.82 12.91
N GLU A 121 8.54 -4.08 14.09
CA GLU A 121 9.98 -3.97 14.38
C GLU A 121 10.80 -5.02 13.62
#